data_AF-A0A0K1ED48-F1
#
_entry.id   AF-A0A0K1ED48-F1
#
_cell.length_a   1.000
_cell.length_b   1.000
_cell.length_c   1.000
_cell.angle_alpha   90.00
_cell.angle_beta   90.00
_cell.angle_gamma   90.00
#
_symmetry.space_group_name_H-M   'P 1'
#
loop_
_entity.id
_entity.type
_entity.pdbx_description
1 polymer ?
#
loop_
_entity_poly.entity_id
_entity_poly.type
_entity_poly.pdbx_seq_one_letter_code
_entity_poly.pdbx_strand_id
1 'polypeptide(L)'
;MQSGLPLFLSADLDAPCACGGMSFFGFSISSLIFFALALWLAAKILRRLRRKGKPRSRERTELDQWADEVLTRELHRKLSATGLERDTVQRAFEGTPEPDAVSAIEEAVKSVQMRYARTPREEYEARLEVSFEDGTTATATRLLTAAQLPPDVWEELGRTGGSYIFRTLHFPWSEPNRWS
;
A
#
# COMPACT_ATOMS: atom_id res chain seq x y z
N MET A 1 39.04 -36.69 48.81
CA MET A 1 39.21 -37.62 49.94
C MET A 1 38.38 -37.12 51.11
N GLN A 2 37.18 -37.67 51.31
CA GLN A 2 36.67 -38.05 52.63
C GLN A 2 35.39 -38.84 52.43
N SER A 3 35.47 -40.08 52.88
CA SER A 3 34.48 -41.14 52.84
C SER A 3 33.54 -41.00 54.03
N GLY A 4 32.28 -41.44 53.88
CA GLY A 4 31.34 -41.50 55.00
C GLY A 4 29.94 -41.97 54.61
N LEU A 5 29.82 -43.24 54.25
CA LEU A 5 28.60 -44.06 54.46
C LEU A 5 28.77 -44.77 55.83
N PRO A 6 27.72 -45.17 56.59
CA PRO A 6 26.58 -45.91 56.05
C PRO A 6 25.20 -45.76 56.75
N LEU A 7 24.18 -46.19 55.99
CA LEU A 7 23.01 -47.00 56.33
C LEU A 7 22.45 -46.95 57.76
N PHE A 8 21.15 -46.62 57.87
CA PHE A 8 20.19 -47.49 58.55
C PHE A 8 18.85 -47.51 57.80
N LEU A 9 18.45 -48.72 57.43
CA LEU A 9 17.08 -49.11 57.10
C LEU A 9 16.16 -48.82 58.30
N SER A 10 14.94 -48.38 58.00
CA SER A 10 13.74 -49.04 58.50
C SER A 10 12.56 -48.72 57.59
N ALA A 11 11.95 -49.78 57.08
CA ALA A 11 10.62 -49.78 56.52
C ALA A 11 9.61 -49.54 57.64
N ASP A 12 8.53 -48.80 57.38
CA ASP A 12 7.20 -49.42 57.36
C ASP A 12 6.13 -48.49 56.80
N LEU A 13 5.29 -49.14 55.99
CA LEU A 13 3.90 -48.91 55.64
C LEU A 13 3.22 -47.62 56.16
N ASP A 14 2.71 -46.81 55.25
CA ASP A 14 1.27 -46.88 54.91
C ASP A 14 0.94 -45.96 53.72
N ALA A 15 0.30 -46.54 52.71
CA ALA A 15 -0.35 -45.79 51.65
C ALA A 15 -1.57 -45.06 52.22
N PRO A 16 -1.86 -43.85 51.73
CA PRO A 16 -3.12 -43.77 51.00
C PRO A 16 -2.88 -43.39 49.55
N CYS A 17 -3.56 -44.17 48.71
CA CYS A 17 -3.84 -43.94 47.31
C CYS A 17 -4.46 -42.55 47.14
N ALA A 18 -3.63 -41.50 47.07
CA ALA A 18 -4.07 -40.22 46.55
C ALA A 18 -4.21 -40.42 45.04
N CYS A 19 -5.40 -40.84 44.62
CA CYS A 19 -5.91 -40.56 43.29
C CYS A 19 -5.64 -39.07 43.03
N GLY A 20 -4.54 -38.78 42.34
CA GLY A 20 -4.24 -37.48 41.79
C GLY A 20 -5.35 -37.21 40.79
N GLY A 21 -6.42 -36.61 41.31
CA GLY A 21 -7.56 -36.20 40.52
C GLY A 21 -7.02 -35.44 39.34
N MET A 22 -7.24 -36.00 38.15
CA MET A 22 -7.25 -35.22 36.93
C MET A 22 -8.16 -34.05 37.23
N SER A 23 -7.54 -32.92 37.57
CA SER A 23 -8.22 -31.65 37.72
C SER A 23 -8.67 -31.35 36.30
N PHE A 24 -9.88 -31.84 35.99
CA PHE A 24 -10.59 -31.46 34.79
C PHE A 24 -10.46 -29.96 34.73
N PHE A 25 -9.74 -29.49 33.71
CA PHE A 25 -9.49 -28.10 33.42
C PHE A 25 -10.81 -27.35 33.53
N GLY A 26 -11.06 -26.81 34.71
CA GLY A 26 -12.18 -25.94 34.99
C GLY A 26 -11.83 -24.64 34.31
N PHE A 27 -12.06 -24.59 33.01
CA PHE A 27 -12.14 -23.33 32.31
C PHE A 27 -13.28 -22.59 32.98
N SER A 28 -12.93 -21.73 33.94
CA SER A 28 -13.88 -20.81 34.56
C SER A 28 -14.64 -20.15 33.42
N ILE A 29 -15.96 -20.02 33.57
CA ILE A 29 -16.85 -19.43 32.55
C ILE A 29 -16.28 -18.09 32.06
N SER A 30 -15.60 -17.34 32.93
CA SER A 30 -14.83 -16.13 32.63
C SER A 30 -13.76 -16.31 31.55
N SER A 31 -13.00 -17.41 31.59
CA SER A 31 -11.96 -17.74 30.61
C SER A 31 -12.56 -18.09 29.24
N LEU A 32 -13.67 -18.82 29.22
CA LEU A 32 -14.40 -19.13 27.98
C LEU A 32 -14.97 -17.86 27.31
N ILE A 33 -15.54 -16.95 28.11
CA ILE A 33 -16.05 -15.66 27.62
C ILE A 33 -14.88 -14.83 27.05
N PHE A 34 -13.74 -14.78 27.75
CA PHE A 34 -12.58 -14.03 27.30
C PHE A 34 -12.01 -14.58 25.98
N PHE A 35 -11.91 -15.91 25.86
CA PHE A 35 -11.47 -16.57 24.62
C PHE A 35 -12.43 -16.31 23.45
N ALA A 36 -13.74 -16.39 23.69
CA ALA A 36 -14.75 -16.08 22.68
C ALA A 36 -14.66 -14.61 22.22
N LEU A 37 -14.44 -13.69 23.15
CA LEU A 37 -14.29 -12.26 22.85
C LEU A 37 -12.98 -11.99 22.07
N ALA A 38 -11.88 -12.64 22.46
CA ALA A 38 -10.59 -12.53 21.77
C ALA A 38 -10.68 -13.09 20.34
N LEU A 39 -11.30 -14.25 20.15
CA LEU A 39 -11.55 -14.84 18.83
C LEU A 39 -12.46 -13.95 17.98
N TRP A 40 -13.49 -13.36 18.57
CA TRP A 40 -14.37 -12.42 17.88
C TRP A 40 -13.62 -11.14 17.47
N LEU A 41 -12.79 -10.57 18.34
CA LEU A 41 -11.93 -9.42 18.01
C LEU A 41 -10.94 -9.77 16.90
N ALA A 42 -10.24 -10.89 17.02
CA ALA A 42 -9.30 -11.37 16.02
C ALA A 42 -9.99 -11.56 14.67
N ALA A 43 -11.17 -12.20 14.65
CA ALA A 43 -11.97 -12.36 13.44
C ALA A 43 -12.44 -11.02 12.88
N LYS A 44 -12.83 -10.05 13.72
CA LYS A 44 -13.24 -8.71 13.31
C LYS A 44 -12.08 -7.93 12.71
N ILE A 45 -10.88 -8.03 13.28
CA ILE A 45 -9.65 -7.42 12.76
C ILE A 45 -9.25 -8.09 11.45
N LEU A 46 -9.23 -9.42 11.38
CA LEU A 46 -8.94 -10.16 10.15
C LEU A 46 -9.95 -9.85 9.04
N ARG A 47 -11.24 -9.71 9.38
CA ARG A 47 -12.28 -9.30 8.42
C ARG A 47 -12.07 -7.86 7.96
N ARG A 48 -11.67 -6.94 8.84
CA ARG A 48 -11.33 -5.56 8.45
C ARG A 48 -10.10 -5.51 7.56
N LEU A 49 -9.07 -6.28 7.86
CA LEU A 49 -7.86 -6.39 7.05
C LEU A 49 -8.15 -7.03 5.68
N ARG A 50 -8.97 -8.09 5.63
CA ARG A 50 -9.40 -8.70 4.36
C ARG A 50 -10.36 -7.83 3.53
N ARG A 51 -11.11 -6.93 4.19
CA ARG A 51 -11.97 -5.94 3.52
C ARG A 51 -11.22 -4.73 2.98
N LYS A 52 -9.96 -4.51 3.38
CA LYS A 52 -9.02 -3.70 2.60
C LYS A 52 -8.61 -4.54 1.38
N GLY A 53 -9.59 -4.75 0.49
CA GLY A 53 -9.39 -5.45 -0.76
C GLY A 53 -8.26 -4.80 -1.53
N LYS A 54 -7.46 -5.62 -2.22
CA LYS A 54 -6.54 -5.16 -3.25
C LYS A 54 -7.26 -4.07 -4.05
N PRO A 55 -6.68 -2.87 -4.22
CA PRO A 55 -7.28 -1.85 -5.06
C PRO A 55 -7.64 -2.52 -6.39
N ARG A 56 -8.92 -2.41 -6.76
CA ARG A 56 -9.48 -3.05 -7.95
C ARG A 56 -8.51 -2.78 -9.09
N SER A 57 -7.91 -3.84 -9.64
CA SER A 57 -6.94 -3.73 -10.73
C SER A 57 -7.62 -3.01 -11.89
N ARG A 58 -7.42 -1.70 -11.95
CA ARG A 58 -7.79 -0.86 -13.09
C ARG A 58 -7.05 -1.45 -14.29
N GLU A 59 -7.70 -1.54 -15.44
CA GLU A 59 -6.98 -1.79 -16.69
C GLU A 59 -6.00 -0.62 -16.88
N ARG A 60 -4.73 -0.88 -16.57
CA ARG A 60 -3.66 0.10 -16.71
C ARG A 60 -3.47 0.36 -18.19
N THR A 61 -3.80 1.56 -18.63
CA THR A 61 -3.51 1.98 -20.01
C THR A 61 -2.00 2.15 -20.19
N GLU A 62 -1.52 2.12 -21.43
CA GLU A 62 -0.11 2.43 -21.75
C GLU A 62 0.29 3.84 -21.28
N LEU A 63 -0.68 4.75 -21.20
CA LEU A 63 -0.49 6.10 -20.71
C LEU A 63 -0.28 6.13 -19.19
N ASP A 64 -1.09 5.35 -18.45
CA ASP A 64 -0.92 5.18 -17.00
C ASP A 64 0.46 4.61 -16.67
N GLN A 65 0.90 3.59 -17.40
CA GLN A 65 2.22 2.96 -17.19
C GLN A 65 3.35 3.95 -17.46
N TRP A 66 3.26 4.72 -18.54
CA TRP A 66 4.25 5.76 -18.84
C TRP A 66 4.27 6.86 -17.79
N ALA A 67 3.10 7.31 -17.31
CA ALA A 67 3.04 8.29 -16.23
C ALA A 67 3.67 7.73 -14.95
N ASP A 68 3.40 6.47 -14.58
CA ASP A 68 4.00 5.80 -13.42
C ASP A 68 5.52 5.70 -13.54
N GLU A 69 6.04 5.34 -14.71
CA GLU A 69 7.48 5.23 -14.98
C GLU A 69 8.19 6.59 -14.85
N VAL A 70 7.59 7.65 -15.39
CA VAL A 70 8.13 9.00 -15.29
C VAL A 70 8.07 9.48 -13.84
N LEU A 71 6.93 9.34 -13.16
CA LEU A 71 6.77 9.72 -11.76
C LEU A 71 7.78 9.00 -10.88
N THR A 72 7.91 7.69 -11.03
CA THR A 72 8.88 6.88 -10.27
C THR A 72 10.30 7.38 -10.46
N ARG A 73 10.68 7.74 -11.69
CA ARG A 73 12.01 8.24 -12.00
C ARG A 73 12.27 9.61 -11.38
N GLU A 74 11.35 10.55 -11.55
CA GLU A 74 11.50 11.92 -11.03
C GLU A 74 11.42 11.95 -9.50
N LEU A 75 10.52 11.16 -8.91
CA LEU A 75 10.41 11.02 -7.46
C LEU A 75 11.63 10.35 -6.85
N HIS A 76 12.14 9.29 -7.47
CA HIS A 76 13.38 8.68 -7.00
C HIS A 76 14.54 9.67 -7.05
N ARG A 77 14.67 10.45 -8.12
CA ARG A 77 15.72 11.48 -8.21
C ARG A 77 15.63 12.49 -7.07
N LYS A 78 14.42 12.91 -6.70
CA LYS A 78 14.17 13.87 -5.62
C LYS A 78 14.33 13.27 -4.22
N LEU A 79 13.76 12.09 -3.98
CA LEU A 79 13.70 11.42 -2.69
C LEU A 79 14.94 10.55 -2.40
N SER A 80 15.85 10.40 -3.37
CA SER A 80 17.14 9.72 -3.16
C SER A 80 17.95 10.33 -2.01
N ALA A 81 17.85 11.65 -1.81
CA ALA A 81 18.48 12.35 -0.69
C ALA A 81 17.91 11.95 0.68
N THR A 82 16.64 11.54 0.72
CA THR A 82 15.94 11.09 1.93
C THR A 82 16.18 9.60 2.22
N GLY A 83 16.88 8.89 1.33
CA GLY A 83 17.15 7.45 1.45
C GLY A 83 16.02 6.55 0.98
N LEU A 84 15.03 7.08 0.25
CA LEU A 84 13.94 6.28 -0.28
C LEU A 84 14.37 5.51 -1.54
N GLU A 85 14.29 4.18 -1.49
CA GLU A 85 14.65 3.32 -2.60
C GLU A 85 13.64 3.42 -3.75
N ARG A 86 14.15 3.30 -4.99
CA ARG A 86 13.34 3.33 -6.21
C ARG A 86 12.26 2.25 -6.20
N ASP A 87 12.60 1.06 -5.71
CA ASP A 87 11.70 -0.10 -5.70
C ASP A 87 10.51 0.13 -4.75
N THR A 88 10.71 0.88 -3.67
CA THR A 88 9.64 1.25 -2.74
C THR A 88 8.67 2.25 -3.37
N VAL A 89 9.21 3.25 -4.09
CA VAL A 89 8.39 4.20 -4.85
C VAL A 89 7.58 3.47 -5.92
N GLN A 90 8.22 2.58 -6.69
CA GLN A 90 7.56 1.80 -7.72
C GLN A 90 6.45 0.91 -7.15
N ARG A 91 6.71 0.20 -6.05
CA ARG A 91 5.70 -0.63 -5.36
C ARG A 91 4.51 0.19 -4.88
N ALA A 92 4.70 1.45 -4.51
CA ALA A 92 3.59 2.35 -4.17
C ALA A 92 2.68 2.62 -5.38
N PHE A 93 3.25 2.89 -6.55
CA PHE A 93 2.50 3.05 -7.80
C PHE A 93 1.87 1.74 -8.29
N GLU A 94 2.46 0.59 -7.97
CA GLU A 94 1.91 -0.74 -8.31
C GLU A 94 0.66 -1.11 -7.50
N GLY A 95 0.33 -0.34 -6.46
CA GLY A 95 -0.84 -0.56 -5.61
C GLY A 95 -0.53 -1.25 -4.28
N THR A 96 0.75 -1.34 -3.93
CA THR A 96 1.24 -1.76 -2.60
C THR A 96 1.95 -0.60 -1.90
N PRO A 97 1.23 0.47 -1.52
CA PRO A 97 1.82 1.62 -0.86
C PRO A 97 2.29 1.29 0.56
N GLU A 98 3.57 1.56 0.83
CA GLU A 98 4.11 1.59 2.18
C GLU A 98 3.85 2.98 2.81
N PRO A 99 3.47 3.08 4.10
CA PRO A 99 3.11 4.35 4.73
C PRO A 99 4.22 5.41 4.66
N ASP A 100 5.47 4.98 4.81
CA ASP A 100 6.64 5.86 4.80
C ASP A 100 6.86 6.45 3.40
N ALA A 101 6.67 5.64 2.36
CA ALA A 101 6.80 6.08 0.98
C ALA A 101 5.68 7.04 0.57
N VAL A 102 4.43 6.76 0.98
CA VAL A 102 3.30 7.66 0.73
C VAL A 102 3.53 9.02 1.36
N SER A 103 3.90 9.04 2.64
CA SER A 103 4.13 10.28 3.38
C SER A 103 5.25 11.11 2.73
N ALA A 104 6.38 10.47 2.38
CA ALA A 104 7.49 11.14 1.72
C ALA A 104 7.12 11.67 0.32
N ILE A 105 6.28 10.96 -0.44
CA ILE A 105 5.84 11.40 -1.77
C ILE A 105 4.87 12.58 -1.64
N GLU A 106 3.91 12.51 -0.72
CA GLU A 106 2.93 13.58 -0.48
C GLU A 106 3.58 14.85 0.05
N GLU A 107 4.60 14.75 0.89
CA GLU A 107 5.39 15.90 1.38
C GLU A 107 6.27 16.52 0.27
N ALA A 108 6.71 15.74 -0.70
CA ALA A 108 7.58 16.23 -1.77
C ALA A 108 6.82 16.80 -2.96
N VAL A 109 5.63 16.26 -3.27
CA VAL A 109 4.86 16.61 -4.47
C VAL A 109 3.72 17.55 -4.13
N LYS A 110 3.77 18.73 -4.74
CA LYS A 110 2.72 19.74 -4.62
C LYS A 110 1.53 19.42 -5.52
N SER A 111 1.79 19.13 -6.79
CA SER A 111 0.73 18.79 -7.74
C SER A 111 1.28 18.03 -8.94
N VAL A 112 0.48 17.09 -9.46
CA VAL A 112 0.76 16.41 -10.72
C VAL A 112 -0.34 16.75 -11.72
N GLN A 113 0.04 17.29 -12.86
CA GLN A 113 -0.88 17.68 -13.92
C GLN A 113 -0.49 16.98 -15.22
N MET A 114 -1.50 16.55 -15.97
CA MET A 114 -1.34 16.07 -17.33
C MET A 114 -1.98 17.08 -18.27
N ARG A 115 -1.17 17.61 -19.17
CA ARG A 115 -1.61 18.48 -20.26
C ARG A 115 -1.72 17.66 -21.54
N TYR A 116 -2.89 17.70 -22.16
CA TYR A 116 -3.11 17.16 -23.50
C TYR A 116 -3.19 18.32 -24.48
N ALA A 117 -2.45 18.28 -25.57
CA ALA A 117 -2.48 19.31 -26.60
C ALA A 117 -2.63 18.69 -27.99
N ARG A 118 -3.30 19.40 -28.90
CA ARG A 118 -3.42 18.97 -30.30
C ARG A 118 -2.24 19.49 -31.10
N THR A 119 -1.58 18.60 -31.83
CA THR A 119 -0.45 18.93 -32.69
C THR A 119 -0.95 19.22 -34.12
N PRO A 120 -0.26 20.06 -34.93
CA PRO A 120 -0.68 20.36 -36.30
C PRO A 120 -0.73 19.14 -37.25
N ARG A 121 -0.13 18.01 -36.86
CA ARG A 121 -0.04 16.77 -37.64
C ARG A 121 -1.17 15.76 -37.32
N GLU A 122 -2.25 16.21 -36.69
CA GLU A 122 -3.34 15.35 -36.18
C GLU A 122 -2.93 14.35 -35.10
N GLU A 123 -1.74 14.53 -34.52
CA GLU A 123 -1.28 13.83 -33.33
C GLU A 123 -1.67 14.60 -32.07
N TYR A 124 -1.58 13.93 -30.92
CA TYR A 124 -1.83 14.53 -29.62
C TYR A 124 -0.56 14.47 -28.77
N GLU A 125 -0.25 15.55 -28.08
CA GLU A 125 0.87 15.63 -27.15
C GLU A 125 0.35 15.50 -25.72
N ALA A 126 0.78 14.47 -25.00
CA ALA A 126 0.59 14.38 -23.56
C ALA A 126 1.87 14.85 -22.86
N ARG A 127 1.74 15.90 -22.05
CA ARG A 127 2.82 16.45 -21.24
C ARG A 127 2.46 16.29 -19.77
N LEU A 128 3.23 15.46 -19.07
CA LEU A 128 3.17 15.31 -17.63
C LEU A 128 4.00 16.42 -16.99
N GLU A 129 3.42 17.13 -16.05
CA GLU A 129 4.04 18.19 -15.27
C GLU A 129 3.92 17.86 -13.79
N VAL A 130 5.07 17.73 -13.12
CA VAL A 130 5.18 17.43 -11.70
C VAL A 130 5.75 18.66 -11.02
N SER A 131 4.94 19.30 -10.18
CA SER A 131 5.38 20.41 -9.34
C SER A 131 5.72 19.89 -7.96
N PHE A 132 6.92 20.21 -7.47
CA PHE A 132 7.41 19.82 -6.15
C PHE A 132 7.25 20.96 -5.14
N GLU A 133 7.22 20.62 -3.85
CA GLU A 133 7.14 21.60 -2.75
C GLU A 133 8.38 22.51 -2.65
N ASP A 134 9.53 22.05 -3.17
CA ASP A 134 10.76 22.85 -3.26
C ASP A 134 10.72 23.93 -4.36
N GLY A 135 9.60 24.04 -5.08
CA GLY A 135 9.40 24.99 -6.17
C GLY A 135 9.98 24.54 -7.52
N THR A 136 10.60 23.37 -7.58
CA THR A 136 11.07 22.80 -8.85
C THR A 136 9.94 22.11 -9.60
N THR A 137 10.12 21.99 -10.91
CA THR A 137 9.16 21.33 -11.80
C THR A 137 9.89 20.32 -12.67
N ALA A 138 9.35 19.11 -12.77
CA ALA A 138 9.78 18.12 -13.76
C ALA A 138 8.70 17.97 -14.83
N THR A 139 9.11 17.89 -16.09
CA THR A 139 8.18 17.73 -17.21
C THR A 139 8.64 16.62 -18.14
N ALA A 140 7.69 15.80 -18.59
CA ALA A 140 7.93 14.78 -19.61
C ALA A 140 6.83 14.84 -20.67
N THR A 141 7.22 14.64 -21.92
CA THR A 141 6.30 14.69 -23.06
C THR A 141 6.27 13.35 -23.77
N ARG A 142 5.08 12.93 -24.22
CA ARG A 142 4.87 11.79 -25.11
C ARG A 142 3.85 12.13 -26.19
N LEU A 143 4.14 11.73 -27.42
CA LEU A 143 3.18 11.79 -28.51
C LEU A 143 2.25 10.59 -28.46
N LEU A 144 0.96 10.86 -28.65
CA LEU A 144 -0.13 9.91 -28.60
C LEU A 144 -0.94 9.96 -29.90
N THR A 145 -1.49 8.81 -30.25
CA THR A 145 -2.52 8.70 -31.28
C THR A 145 -3.91 8.90 -30.68
N ALA A 146 -4.92 9.14 -31.53
CA ALA A 146 -6.30 9.29 -31.08
C ALA A 146 -6.82 8.09 -30.26
N ALA A 147 -6.37 6.88 -30.58
CA ALA A 147 -6.77 5.65 -29.88
C ALA A 147 -6.18 5.51 -28.47
N GLN A 148 -5.10 6.24 -28.16
CA GLN A 148 -4.42 6.20 -26.86
C GLN A 148 -4.89 7.31 -25.91
N LEU A 149 -5.73 8.24 -26.40
CA LEU A 149 -6.32 9.27 -25.57
C LEU A 149 -7.41 8.69 -24.67
N PRO A 150 -7.52 9.18 -23.42
CA PRO A 150 -8.71 8.94 -22.63
C PRO A 150 -9.97 9.46 -23.37
N PRO A 151 -11.08 8.70 -23.36
CA PRO A 151 -12.30 9.07 -24.10
C PRO A 151 -12.82 10.44 -23.67
N ASP A 152 -12.78 10.74 -22.36
CA ASP A 152 -13.22 12.02 -21.81
C ASP A 152 -12.42 13.22 -22.35
N VAL A 153 -11.12 13.03 -22.59
CA VAL A 153 -10.23 14.08 -23.13
C VAL A 153 -10.50 14.27 -24.62
N TRP A 154 -10.69 13.17 -25.34
CA TRP A 154 -11.02 13.22 -26.77
C TRP A 154 -12.36 13.93 -27.01
N GLU A 155 -13.40 13.60 -26.24
CA GLU A 155 -14.70 14.26 -26.33
C GLU A 155 -14.61 15.75 -25.99
N GLU A 156 -13.86 16.13 -24.95
CA GLU A 156 -13.73 17.53 -24.56
C GLU A 156 -12.90 18.35 -25.57
N LEU A 157 -11.84 17.79 -26.14
CA LEU A 157 -11.07 18.42 -27.22
C LEU A 157 -11.96 18.65 -28.45
N GLY A 158 -12.78 17.64 -28.81
CA GLY A 158 -13.74 17.73 -29.91
C GLY A 158 -14.84 18.75 -29.65
N ARG A 159 -15.38 18.79 -28.43
CA ARG A 159 -16.49 19.68 -28.04
C ARG A 159 -16.07 21.15 -27.91
N THR A 160 -14.91 21.39 -27.28
CA THR A 160 -14.46 22.75 -26.95
C THR A 160 -13.66 23.38 -28.09
N GLY A 161 -13.04 22.55 -28.95
CA GLY A 161 -12.10 23.03 -29.97
C GLY A 161 -10.83 23.66 -29.38
N GLY A 162 -10.57 23.43 -28.09
CA GLY A 162 -9.41 23.96 -27.38
C GLY A 162 -8.10 23.37 -27.92
N SER A 163 -7.02 24.15 -27.89
CA SER A 163 -5.69 23.67 -28.26
C SER A 163 -5.05 22.78 -27.19
N TYR A 164 -5.53 22.87 -25.95
CA TYR A 164 -5.07 22.06 -24.84
C TYR A 164 -6.12 21.86 -23.75
N ILE A 165 -5.95 20.80 -22.96
CA ILE A 165 -6.72 20.46 -21.77
C ILE A 165 -5.76 20.08 -20.66
N PHE A 166 -6.03 20.53 -19.44
CA PHE A 166 -5.33 20.10 -18.25
C PHE A 166 -6.20 19.14 -17.43
N ARG A 167 -5.58 18.09 -16.90
CA ARG A 167 -6.18 17.16 -15.94
C ARG A 167 -5.27 16.98 -14.75
N THR A 168 -5.86 16.91 -13.57
CA THR A 168 -5.10 16.61 -12.35
C THR A 168 -4.89 15.10 -12.32
N LEU A 169 -3.65 14.67 -12.08
CA LEU A 169 -3.34 13.27 -11.93
C LEU A 169 -3.29 12.94 -10.45
N HIS A 170 -4.21 12.09 -10.02
CA HIS A 170 -4.26 11.61 -8.64
C HIS A 170 -3.35 10.41 -8.44
N PHE A 171 -2.82 10.25 -7.22
CA PHE A 171 -2.03 9.07 -6.88
C PHE A 171 -2.92 7.82 -6.78
N PRO A 172 -2.39 6.62 -7.05
CA PRO A 172 -3.17 5.38 -6.99
C PRO A 172 -3.82 5.10 -5.63
N TRP A 173 -3.32 5.70 -4.55
CA TRP A 173 -3.82 5.56 -3.18
C TRP A 173 -4.74 6.69 -2.72
N SER A 174 -4.80 7.84 -3.43
CA SER A 174 -5.54 9.02 -2.96
C SER A 174 -7.01 9.02 -3.39
N GLU A 175 -7.33 8.56 -4.61
CA GLU A 175 -8.71 8.59 -5.14
C GLU A 175 -9.02 7.40 -6.06
N PRO A 176 -10.30 6.98 -6.16
CA PRO A 176 -10.69 5.91 -7.08
C PRO A 176 -10.66 6.36 -8.55
N ASN A 177 -10.72 7.67 -8.86
CA ASN A 177 -10.66 8.19 -10.22
C ASN A 177 -9.39 9.02 -10.44
N ARG A 178 -8.54 8.59 -11.37
CA ARG A 178 -7.19 9.15 -11.58
C ARG A 178 -7.15 10.39 -12.48
N TRP A 179 -8.17 10.56 -13.32
CA TRP A 179 -8.17 11.49 -14.47
C TRP A 179 -9.29 12.54 -14.43
N SER A 180 -9.78 12.86 -13.24
CA SER A 180 -10.79 13.91 -13.04
C SER A 180 -10.29 15.33 -13.35
#